data_AF-A0AAW1N3I7-F1
#
_entry.id   AF-A0AAW1N3I7-F1
#
_cell.length_a   1.000
_cell.length_b   1.000
_cell.length_c   1.000
_cell.angle_alpha   90.00
_cell.angle_beta   90.00
_cell.angle_gamma   90.00
#
_symmetry.space_group_name_H-M   'P 1'
#
loop_
_entity.id
_entity.type
_entity.pdbx_description
1 polymer ?
#
loop_
_entity_poly.entity_id
_entity_poly.type
_entity_poly.pdbx_seq_one_letter_code
_entity_poly.pdbx_strand_id
1 'polypeptide(L)'
;MPLLDMFLFSSLISAVDPVAVLAVFEEIQVDEILYIVVFGESLLNDAVTVVLYHMFESYTEMGLENIIYTDVLAGFANFFVVALGGTVIGIIWGFATGFVTRFTDEVRVIEPIFIFVMAYLAYLNAEIFHMSGILAITFCGITMKNYVEANISHKSHTTVKYAMKMLSSSSETIIFMFLGVATVNKNHAWNTWFVICTIVFCSVYRTLGVILLTAIANHFRIHQLEKVEKFVMSYGGLRGAVAFALVLLIDPKVVELQPMFMTTTIAVIYFTVFFQGITIKPLVKILNVKTAEKRKPTMNERIHERLMDHTMAAIEDIVGQHGNYHVRDRFKRFDNKFIRPYLIRNHQGQEPKILETYSKLAMRDAMEYMRRNASTIGNISGTESMSAIFKNYTAGNLNGRCAQNLIAW
;
A
#
# COMPACT_ATOMS: atom_id res chain seq x y z
N MET A 1 -7.87 11.43 36.13
CA MET A 1 -8.11 10.26 35.26
C MET A 1 -7.00 9.28 35.49
N PRO A 2 -7.29 7.97 35.58
CA PRO A 2 -6.27 6.95 35.73
C PRO A 2 -5.35 6.96 34.50
N LEU A 3 -4.06 6.71 34.75
CA LEU A 3 -3.00 6.81 33.74
C LEU A 3 -3.17 5.79 32.61
N LEU A 4 -3.76 4.64 32.93
CA LEU A 4 -3.95 3.54 32.00
C LEU A 4 -5.01 3.85 30.94
N ASP A 5 -6.14 4.45 31.35
CA ASP A 5 -7.15 4.97 30.43
C ASP A 5 -6.58 6.05 29.50
N MET A 6 -5.62 6.85 29.98
CA MET A 6 -4.93 7.82 29.11
C MET A 6 -4.02 7.14 28.09
N PHE A 7 -3.35 6.03 28.45
CA PHE A 7 -2.56 5.26 27.49
C PHE A 7 -3.43 4.55 26.46
N LEU A 8 -4.58 3.99 26.89
CA LEU A 8 -5.58 3.43 25.99
C LEU A 8 -6.12 4.50 25.02
N PHE A 9 -6.43 5.70 25.54
CA PHE A 9 -6.84 6.83 24.71
C PHE A 9 -5.72 7.31 23.77
N SER A 10 -4.48 7.28 24.23
CA SER A 10 -3.34 7.65 23.40
C SER A 10 -3.08 6.63 22.30
N SER A 11 -3.29 5.32 22.54
CA SER A 11 -3.11 4.30 21.50
C SER A 11 -4.15 4.44 20.41
N LEU A 12 -5.43 4.61 20.76
CA LEU A 12 -6.51 4.74 19.76
C LEU A 12 -6.39 6.03 18.94
N ILE A 13 -6.02 7.16 19.56
CA ILE A 13 -5.88 8.42 18.83
C ILE A 13 -4.62 8.44 17.98
N SER A 14 -3.68 7.51 18.18
CA SER A 14 -2.46 7.39 17.36
C SER A 14 -2.75 6.91 15.94
N ALA A 15 -3.90 6.29 15.66
CA ALA A 15 -4.30 5.93 14.30
C ALA A 15 -4.33 7.16 13.39
N VAL A 16 -3.79 7.04 12.17
CA VAL A 16 -3.66 8.12 11.19
C VAL A 16 -4.26 7.62 9.90
N ASP A 17 -5.21 8.38 9.38
CA ASP A 17 -5.99 8.06 8.19
C ASP A 17 -5.78 9.14 7.12
N PRO A 18 -4.90 8.92 6.14
CA PRO A 18 -4.51 9.92 5.16
C PRO A 18 -5.42 9.85 3.93
N VAL A 19 -6.58 9.19 3.96
CA VAL A 19 -7.36 8.92 2.75
C VAL A 19 -7.73 10.21 2.00
N ALA A 20 -8.17 11.25 2.71
CA ALA A 20 -8.44 12.56 2.10
C ALA A 20 -7.17 13.20 1.50
N VAL A 21 -6.02 13.02 2.15
CA VAL A 21 -4.72 13.55 1.67
C VAL A 21 -4.25 12.79 0.43
N LEU A 22 -4.35 11.46 0.44
CA LEU A 22 -3.97 10.61 -0.69
C LEU A 22 -4.85 10.88 -1.91
N ALA A 23 -6.14 11.15 -1.72
CA ALA A 23 -7.03 11.56 -2.81
C ALA A 23 -6.58 12.89 -3.45
N VAL A 24 -6.19 13.86 -2.63
CA VAL A 24 -5.64 15.15 -3.11
C VAL A 24 -4.27 14.96 -3.79
N PHE A 25 -3.42 14.08 -3.27
CA PHE A 25 -2.12 13.78 -3.90
C PHE A 25 -2.28 13.10 -5.26
N GLU A 26 -3.28 12.23 -5.41
CA GLU A 26 -3.60 11.59 -6.68
C GLU A 26 -4.13 12.61 -7.71
N GLU A 27 -4.93 13.59 -7.28
CA GLU A 27 -5.42 14.69 -8.12
C GLU A 27 -4.28 15.63 -8.57
N ILE A 28 -3.39 16.01 -7.63
CA ILE A 28 -2.28 16.94 -7.89
C ILE A 28 -1.08 16.24 -8.57
N GLN A 29 -1.06 14.90 -8.58
CA GLN A 29 0.06 14.07 -9.10
C GLN A 29 1.38 14.37 -8.37
N VAL A 30 1.33 14.36 -7.04
CA VAL A 30 2.53 14.51 -6.19
C VAL A 30 3.54 13.38 -6.45
N ASP A 31 4.81 13.62 -6.14
CA ASP A 31 5.89 12.62 -6.17
C ASP A 31 5.45 11.24 -5.65
N GLU A 32 5.74 10.19 -6.44
CA GLU A 32 5.39 8.80 -6.10
C GLU A 32 6.04 8.34 -4.78
N ILE A 33 7.24 8.82 -4.46
CA ILE A 33 7.95 8.50 -3.23
C ILE A 33 7.18 9.04 -2.03
N LEU A 34 6.74 10.30 -2.07
CA LEU A 34 5.96 10.90 -0.99
C LEU A 34 4.62 10.18 -0.81
N TYR A 35 3.94 9.86 -1.91
CA TYR A 35 2.70 9.08 -1.87
C TYR A 35 2.89 7.72 -1.21
N ILE A 36 3.93 6.96 -1.60
CA ILE A 36 4.22 5.64 -1.05
C ILE A 36 4.58 5.73 0.44
N VAL A 37 5.33 6.75 0.85
CA VAL A 37 5.72 6.94 2.26
C VAL A 37 4.51 7.21 3.13
N VAL A 38 3.63 8.15 2.74
CA VAL A 38 2.44 8.49 3.53
C VAL A 38 1.45 7.32 3.56
N PHE A 39 1.26 6.63 2.43
CA PHE A 39 0.41 5.45 2.37
C PHE A 39 0.93 4.30 3.25
N GLY A 40 2.23 4.02 3.16
CA GLY A 40 2.87 2.97 3.95
C GLY A 40 2.90 3.26 5.44
N GLU A 41 3.10 4.54 5.82
CA GLU A 41 2.99 4.98 7.21
C GLU A 41 1.62 4.63 7.79
N SER A 42 0.55 5.04 7.13
CA SER A 42 -0.79 4.85 7.67
C SER A 42 -1.22 3.39 7.69
N LEU A 43 -0.89 2.61 6.67
CA LEU A 43 -1.16 1.16 6.67
C LEU A 43 -0.51 0.45 7.87
N LEU A 44 0.77 0.74 8.15
CA LEU A 44 1.48 0.11 9.27
C LEU A 44 1.04 0.68 10.61
N ASN A 45 0.76 1.98 10.68
CA ASN A 45 0.33 2.65 11.89
C ASN A 45 -1.02 2.12 12.39
N ASP A 46 -1.99 1.90 11.49
CA ASP A 46 -3.29 1.34 11.88
C ASP A 46 -3.13 -0.05 12.50
N ALA A 47 -2.28 -0.88 11.90
CA ALA A 47 -1.94 -2.20 12.42
C ALA A 47 -1.31 -2.14 13.83
N VAL A 48 -0.33 -1.24 14.03
CA VAL A 48 0.35 -1.06 15.32
C VAL A 48 -0.60 -0.49 16.38
N THR A 49 -1.45 0.47 16.01
CA THR A 49 -2.43 1.08 16.91
C THR A 49 -3.41 0.05 17.48
N VAL A 50 -3.92 -0.88 16.66
CA VAL A 50 -4.85 -1.91 17.16
C VAL A 50 -4.16 -2.90 18.10
N VAL A 51 -2.91 -3.26 17.83
CA VAL A 51 -2.14 -4.12 18.75
C VAL A 51 -1.90 -3.41 20.09
N LEU A 52 -1.53 -2.13 20.06
CA LEU A 52 -1.36 -1.32 21.28
C LEU A 52 -2.69 -1.14 22.02
N TYR A 53 -3.80 -0.95 21.30
CA TYR A 53 -5.14 -0.86 21.89
C TYR A 53 -5.47 -2.11 22.71
N HIS A 54 -5.36 -3.32 22.13
CA HIS A 54 -5.66 -4.56 22.85
C HIS A 54 -4.71 -4.81 24.02
N MET A 55 -3.43 -4.40 23.89
CA MET A 55 -2.48 -4.48 24.99
C MET A 55 -2.91 -3.59 26.17
N PHE A 56 -3.26 -2.32 25.92
CA PHE A 56 -3.69 -1.40 26.97
C PHE A 56 -5.09 -1.73 27.50
N GLU A 57 -5.98 -2.26 26.68
CA GLU A 57 -7.29 -2.78 27.10
C GLU A 57 -7.11 -3.92 28.12
N SER A 58 -6.29 -4.91 27.79
CA SER A 58 -5.95 -6.02 28.70
C SER A 58 -5.31 -5.52 30.00
N TYR A 59 -4.43 -4.52 29.93
CA TYR A 59 -3.87 -3.91 31.14
C TYR A 59 -4.94 -3.21 31.98
N THR A 60 -5.88 -2.52 31.33
CA THR A 60 -6.97 -1.80 32.00
C THR A 60 -7.86 -2.77 32.77
N GLU A 61 -8.14 -3.94 32.20
CA GLU A 61 -8.90 -5.01 32.85
C GLU A 61 -8.17 -5.62 34.07
N MET A 62 -6.83 -5.76 34.01
CA MET A 62 -6.04 -6.29 35.12
C MET A 62 -5.89 -5.33 36.30
N GLY A 63 -6.01 -4.02 36.04
CA GLY A 63 -5.89 -2.96 37.04
C GLY A 63 -4.44 -2.61 37.41
N LEU A 64 -4.21 -1.34 37.76
CA LEU A 64 -2.87 -0.77 37.96
C LEU A 64 -2.11 -1.36 39.16
N GLU A 65 -2.82 -1.91 40.15
CA GLU A 65 -2.23 -2.47 41.38
C GLU A 65 -1.61 -3.86 41.20
N ASN A 66 -1.94 -4.57 40.11
CA ASN A 66 -1.45 -5.91 39.83
C ASN A 66 -0.32 -5.95 38.79
N ILE A 67 0.08 -4.80 38.23
CA ILE A 67 1.07 -4.75 37.15
C ILE A 67 2.48 -4.84 37.75
N ILE A 68 3.11 -6.00 37.60
CA ILE A 68 4.49 -6.25 37.98
C ILE A 68 5.41 -5.82 36.84
N TYR A 69 6.67 -5.48 37.14
CA TYR A 69 7.70 -5.19 36.12
C TYR A 69 7.81 -6.30 35.05
N THR A 70 7.56 -7.55 35.44
CA THR A 70 7.54 -8.71 34.54
C THR A 70 6.44 -8.61 33.49
N ASP A 71 5.31 -7.99 33.80
CA ASP A 71 4.16 -7.89 32.90
C ASP A 71 4.40 -6.82 31.84
N VAL A 72 5.09 -5.73 32.19
CA VAL A 72 5.51 -4.70 31.23
C VAL A 72 6.50 -5.30 30.21
N LEU A 73 7.47 -6.08 30.69
CA LEU A 73 8.43 -6.75 29.81
C LEU A 73 7.74 -7.82 28.95
N ALA A 74 6.82 -8.58 29.53
CA ALA A 74 6.03 -9.58 28.82
C ALA A 74 5.15 -8.94 27.75
N GLY A 75 4.50 -7.80 28.01
CA GLY A 75 3.70 -7.11 27.00
C GLY A 75 4.53 -6.51 25.87
N PHE A 76 5.73 -6.00 26.16
CA PHE A 76 6.67 -5.58 25.11
C PHE A 76 7.09 -6.76 24.23
N ALA A 77 7.42 -7.90 24.84
CA ALA A 77 7.72 -9.12 24.08
C ALA A 77 6.49 -9.60 23.27
N ASN A 78 5.31 -9.57 23.89
CA ASN A 78 4.05 -9.97 23.27
C ASN A 78 3.71 -9.09 22.07
N PHE A 79 3.98 -7.78 22.13
CA PHE A 79 3.82 -6.87 20.99
C PHE A 79 4.59 -7.37 19.75
N PHE A 80 5.86 -7.76 19.91
CA PHE A 80 6.64 -8.31 18.79
C PHE A 80 6.11 -9.67 18.33
N VAL A 81 5.70 -10.54 19.26
CA VAL A 81 5.14 -11.85 18.92
C VAL A 81 3.84 -11.70 18.13
N VAL A 82 2.92 -10.85 18.57
CA VAL A 82 1.63 -10.57 17.92
C VAL A 82 1.84 -9.91 16.55
N ALA A 83 2.78 -8.99 16.44
CA ALA A 83 3.08 -8.29 15.19
C ALA A 83 3.79 -9.18 14.16
N LEU A 84 4.83 -9.90 14.57
CA LEU A 84 5.57 -10.82 13.70
C LEU A 84 4.73 -12.05 13.36
N GLY A 85 3.97 -12.59 14.32
CA GLY A 85 3.05 -13.69 14.14
C GLY A 85 1.98 -13.36 13.10
N GLY A 86 1.32 -12.19 13.22
CA GLY A 86 0.36 -11.71 12.22
C GLY A 86 0.99 -11.59 10.83
N THR A 87 2.20 -11.00 10.75
CA THR A 87 2.96 -10.86 9.50
C THR A 87 3.24 -12.22 8.85
N VAL A 88 3.72 -13.20 9.62
CA VAL A 88 4.03 -14.56 9.13
C VAL A 88 2.77 -15.27 8.64
N ILE A 89 1.67 -15.20 9.40
CA ILE A 89 0.38 -15.78 9.00
C ILE A 89 -0.10 -15.16 7.69
N GLY A 90 0.00 -13.84 7.56
CA GLY A 90 -0.34 -13.12 6.33
C GLY A 90 0.45 -13.59 5.12
N ILE A 91 1.76 -13.75 5.27
CA ILE A 91 2.65 -14.25 4.21
C ILE A 91 2.28 -15.70 3.81
N ILE A 92 2.03 -16.57 4.78
CA ILE A 92 1.63 -17.97 4.53
C ILE A 92 0.32 -18.02 3.74
N TRP A 93 -0.69 -17.27 4.14
CA TRP A 93 -1.98 -17.22 3.44
C TRP A 93 -1.88 -16.56 2.06
N GLY A 94 -1.01 -15.58 1.89
CA GLY A 94 -0.73 -14.99 0.59
C GLY A 94 -0.11 -15.99 -0.39
N PHE A 95 0.84 -16.81 0.09
CA PHE A 95 1.38 -17.91 -0.70
C PHE A 95 0.34 -19.00 -0.97
N ALA A 96 -0.47 -19.37 0.02
CA ALA A 96 -1.57 -20.31 -0.17
C ALA A 96 -2.54 -19.82 -1.25
N THR A 97 -2.85 -18.52 -1.28
CA THR A 97 -3.71 -17.91 -2.30
C THR A 97 -3.05 -17.95 -3.69
N GLY A 98 -1.75 -17.66 -3.77
CA GLY A 98 -0.97 -17.83 -5.01
C GLY A 98 -1.04 -19.27 -5.53
N PHE A 99 -0.94 -20.25 -4.63
CA PHE A 99 -1.05 -21.66 -4.98
C PHE A 99 -2.45 -22.05 -5.44
N VAL A 100 -3.51 -21.63 -4.73
CA VAL A 100 -4.91 -21.92 -5.12
C VAL A 100 -5.26 -21.29 -6.45
N THR A 101 -4.88 -20.03 -6.66
CA THR A 101 -5.14 -19.30 -7.91
C THR A 101 -4.43 -19.91 -9.11
N ARG A 102 -3.32 -20.64 -8.91
CA ARG A 102 -2.66 -21.42 -9.97
C ARG A 102 -3.53 -22.55 -10.53
N PHE A 103 -4.41 -23.14 -9.73
CA PHE A 103 -5.26 -24.28 -10.15
C PHE A 103 -6.68 -23.86 -10.57
N THR A 104 -7.04 -22.59 -10.43
CA THR A 104 -8.41 -22.08 -10.68
C THR A 104 -8.60 -21.63 -12.14
N ASP A 105 -8.16 -22.48 -13.07
CA ASP A 105 -8.02 -22.09 -14.48
C ASP A 105 -9.30 -22.23 -15.30
N GLU A 106 -10.09 -23.24 -14.96
CA GLU A 106 -11.33 -23.62 -15.66
C GLU A 106 -12.47 -22.62 -15.35
N VAL A 107 -12.41 -21.91 -14.23
CA VAL A 107 -13.51 -21.03 -13.76
C VAL A 107 -13.03 -19.64 -13.35
N ARG A 108 -12.72 -18.82 -14.36
CA ARG A 108 -12.19 -17.44 -14.20
C ARG A 108 -13.11 -16.48 -13.41
N VAL A 109 -14.41 -16.80 -13.32
CA VAL A 109 -15.40 -15.99 -12.59
C VAL A 109 -15.20 -16.06 -11.07
N ILE A 110 -14.59 -17.14 -10.57
CA ILE A 110 -14.40 -17.37 -9.13
C ILE A 110 -13.06 -16.77 -8.64
N GLU A 111 -12.12 -16.46 -9.53
CA GLU A 111 -10.80 -15.87 -9.19
C GLU A 111 -10.91 -14.68 -8.21
N PRO A 112 -11.80 -13.68 -8.39
CA PRO A 112 -11.93 -12.58 -7.44
C PRO A 112 -12.42 -13.05 -6.07
N ILE A 113 -13.37 -13.99 -6.03
CA ILE A 113 -13.96 -14.50 -4.79
C ILE A 113 -12.89 -15.15 -3.92
N PHE A 114 -11.98 -15.94 -4.53
CA PHE A 114 -10.87 -16.53 -3.79
C PHE A 114 -9.95 -15.48 -3.18
N ILE A 115 -9.67 -14.38 -3.87
CA ILE A 115 -8.82 -13.30 -3.34
C ILE A 115 -9.46 -12.70 -2.09
N PHE A 116 -10.76 -12.40 -2.13
CA PHE A 116 -11.48 -11.86 -0.97
C PHE A 116 -11.55 -12.86 0.19
N VAL A 117 -11.98 -14.09 -0.08
CA VAL A 117 -12.17 -15.12 0.95
C VAL A 117 -10.83 -15.47 1.61
N MET A 118 -9.77 -15.68 0.84
CA MET A 118 -8.46 -16.03 1.40
C MET A 118 -7.84 -14.88 2.19
N ALA A 119 -8.03 -13.62 1.77
CA ALA A 119 -7.60 -12.45 2.54
C ALA A 119 -8.33 -12.37 3.88
N TYR A 120 -9.66 -12.61 3.89
CA TYR A 120 -10.44 -12.62 5.12
C TYR A 120 -10.14 -13.82 6.02
N LEU A 121 -9.86 -15.00 5.44
CA LEU A 121 -9.39 -16.16 6.20
C LEU A 121 -8.04 -15.90 6.87
N ALA A 122 -7.12 -15.17 6.24
CA ALA A 122 -5.87 -14.76 6.86
C ALA A 122 -6.10 -13.91 8.11
N TYR A 123 -7.06 -12.96 8.04
CA TYR A 123 -7.50 -12.16 9.18
C TYR A 123 -8.07 -13.03 10.30
N LEU A 124 -9.05 -13.89 9.99
CA LEU A 124 -9.71 -14.73 10.99
C LEU A 124 -8.75 -15.72 11.66
N ASN A 125 -7.82 -16.32 10.91
CA ASN A 125 -6.83 -17.23 11.48
C ASN A 125 -5.90 -16.50 12.45
N ALA A 126 -5.45 -15.29 12.10
CA ALA A 126 -4.63 -14.49 13.00
C ALA A 126 -5.37 -14.15 14.29
N GLU A 127 -6.65 -13.75 14.22
CA GLU A 127 -7.49 -13.49 15.40
C GLU A 127 -7.64 -14.75 16.29
N ILE A 128 -7.86 -15.93 15.70
CA ILE A 128 -7.96 -17.20 16.46
C ILE A 128 -6.67 -17.52 17.22
N PHE A 129 -5.51 -17.18 16.64
CA PHE A 129 -4.21 -17.38 17.30
C PHE A 129 -3.82 -16.21 18.22
N HIS A 130 -4.72 -15.25 18.48
CA HIS A 130 -4.43 -14.02 19.23
C HIS A 130 -3.24 -13.21 18.65
N MET A 131 -3.07 -13.26 17.33
CA MET A 131 -2.10 -12.50 16.56
C MET A 131 -2.79 -11.32 15.87
N SER A 132 -2.03 -10.35 15.35
CA SER A 132 -2.64 -9.17 14.70
C SER A 132 -3.33 -9.54 13.38
N GLY A 133 -4.67 -9.55 13.36
CA GLY A 133 -5.48 -9.77 12.16
C GLY A 133 -5.22 -8.73 11.06
N ILE A 134 -5.05 -7.47 11.45
CA ILE A 134 -4.81 -6.36 10.52
C ILE A 134 -3.43 -6.48 9.85
N LEU A 135 -2.39 -6.87 10.61
CA LEU A 135 -1.09 -7.18 10.01
C LEU A 135 -1.17 -8.41 9.10
N ALA A 136 -1.93 -9.44 9.48
CA ALA A 136 -2.09 -10.62 8.65
C ALA A 136 -2.75 -10.30 7.30
N ILE A 137 -3.86 -9.56 7.27
CA ILE A 137 -4.54 -9.22 6.01
C ILE A 137 -3.72 -8.26 5.15
N THR A 138 -2.98 -7.31 5.73
CA THR A 138 -2.12 -6.36 4.99
C THR A 138 -0.94 -7.07 4.33
N PHE A 139 -0.20 -7.91 5.07
CA PHE A 139 0.90 -8.68 4.48
C PHE A 139 0.41 -9.77 3.51
N CYS A 140 -0.77 -10.33 3.74
CA CYS A 140 -1.45 -11.20 2.78
C CYS A 140 -1.74 -10.43 1.47
N GLY A 141 -2.29 -9.22 1.53
CA GLY A 141 -2.53 -8.38 0.35
C GLY A 141 -1.23 -8.01 -0.39
N ILE A 142 -0.16 -7.65 0.33
CA ILE A 142 1.16 -7.31 -0.25
C ILE A 142 1.75 -8.53 -0.98
N THR A 143 1.66 -9.72 -0.40
CA THR A 143 2.14 -10.94 -1.04
C THR A 143 1.27 -11.36 -2.22
N MET A 144 -0.06 -11.28 -2.11
CA MET A 144 -0.99 -11.53 -3.21
C MET A 144 -0.71 -10.62 -4.42
N LYS A 145 -0.38 -9.34 -4.20
CA LYS A 145 -0.01 -8.41 -5.27
C LYS A 145 1.15 -8.93 -6.14
N ASN A 146 2.14 -9.59 -5.54
CA ASN A 146 3.30 -10.10 -6.28
C ASN A 146 3.06 -11.43 -6.99
N TYR A 147 2.28 -12.34 -6.39
CA TYR A 147 2.12 -13.71 -6.90
C TYR A 147 0.77 -13.96 -7.59
N VAL A 148 -0.33 -13.46 -7.01
CA VAL A 148 -1.68 -13.69 -7.52
C VAL A 148 -1.96 -12.83 -8.75
N GLU A 149 -1.46 -11.58 -8.79
CA GLU A 149 -1.61 -10.71 -9.97
C GLU A 149 -1.01 -11.33 -11.25
N ALA A 150 0.04 -12.15 -11.10
CA ALA A 150 0.65 -12.87 -12.21
C ALA A 150 -0.15 -14.11 -12.67
N ASN A 151 -0.99 -14.66 -11.81
CA ASN A 151 -1.81 -15.85 -12.10
C ASN A 151 -3.18 -15.51 -12.67
N ILE A 152 -3.77 -14.38 -12.26
CA ILE A 152 -5.12 -14.00 -12.67
C ILE A 152 -5.20 -13.39 -14.07
N SER A 153 -6.34 -13.54 -14.71
CA SER A 153 -6.59 -12.92 -16.02
C SER A 153 -6.73 -11.39 -15.94
N HIS A 154 -6.41 -10.66 -17.02
CA HIS A 154 -6.59 -9.19 -17.07
C HIS A 154 -8.02 -8.72 -16.74
N LYS A 155 -9.04 -9.49 -17.15
CA LYS A 155 -10.44 -9.20 -16.83
C LYS A 155 -10.68 -9.30 -15.32
N SER A 156 -10.24 -10.40 -14.69
CA SER A 156 -10.33 -10.62 -13.24
C SER A 156 -9.56 -9.59 -12.44
N HIS A 157 -8.32 -9.25 -12.85
CA HIS A 157 -7.54 -8.19 -12.21
C HIS A 157 -8.28 -6.85 -12.18
N THR A 158 -8.92 -6.48 -13.30
CA THR A 158 -9.69 -5.25 -13.39
C THR A 158 -10.92 -5.30 -12.48
N THR A 159 -11.63 -6.43 -12.43
CA THR A 159 -12.76 -6.66 -11.53
C THR A 159 -12.35 -6.54 -10.07
N VAL A 160 -11.26 -7.21 -9.65
CA VAL A 160 -10.74 -7.16 -8.27
C VAL A 160 -10.35 -5.73 -7.90
N LYS A 161 -9.66 -5.01 -8.78
CA LYS A 161 -9.25 -3.62 -8.54
C LYS A 161 -10.44 -2.71 -8.28
N TYR A 162 -11.45 -2.75 -9.15
CA TYR A 162 -12.64 -1.90 -8.97
C TYR A 162 -13.49 -2.37 -7.80
N ALA A 163 -13.65 -3.67 -7.58
CA ALA A 163 -14.38 -4.20 -6.43
C ALA A 163 -13.74 -3.77 -5.11
N MET A 164 -12.42 -3.86 -4.97
CA MET A 164 -11.68 -3.40 -3.79
C MET A 164 -11.83 -1.89 -3.58
N LYS A 165 -11.74 -1.09 -4.66
CA LYS A 165 -11.91 0.37 -4.56
C LYS A 165 -13.34 0.75 -4.15
N MET A 166 -14.34 0.08 -4.71
CA MET A 166 -15.75 0.27 -4.36
C MET A 166 -16.02 -0.15 -2.91
N LEU A 167 -15.51 -1.30 -2.47
CA LEU A 167 -15.69 -1.79 -1.10
C LEU A 167 -15.03 -0.85 -0.10
N SER A 168 -13.79 -0.43 -0.35
CA SER A 168 -13.08 0.56 0.49
C SER A 168 -13.85 1.88 0.60
N SER A 169 -14.32 2.43 -0.52
CA SER A 169 -15.09 3.68 -0.52
C SER A 169 -16.45 3.54 0.18
N SER A 170 -17.10 2.38 0.04
CA SER A 170 -18.35 2.08 0.74
C SER A 170 -18.14 1.98 2.25
N SER A 171 -17.10 1.26 2.69
CA SER A 171 -16.76 1.11 4.11
C SER A 171 -16.43 2.47 4.75
N GLU A 172 -15.65 3.31 4.06
CA GLU A 172 -15.33 4.66 4.53
C GLU A 172 -16.59 5.53 4.71
N THR A 173 -17.50 5.49 3.73
CA THR A 173 -18.79 6.21 3.81
C THR A 173 -19.62 5.76 5.01
N ILE A 174 -19.65 4.45 5.29
CA ILE A 174 -20.37 3.88 6.44
C ILE A 174 -19.77 4.37 7.75
N ILE A 175 -18.44 4.39 7.88
CA ILE A 175 -17.78 4.83 9.12
C ILE A 175 -18.04 6.33 9.36
N PHE A 176 -17.96 7.17 8.33
CA PHE A 176 -18.31 8.59 8.46
C PHE A 176 -19.80 8.83 8.74
N MET A 177 -20.68 7.97 8.22
CA MET A 177 -22.10 8.00 8.58
C MET A 177 -22.28 7.70 10.08
N PHE A 178 -21.62 6.66 10.61
CA PHE A 178 -21.65 6.35 12.04
C PHE A 178 -21.07 7.47 12.89
N LEU A 179 -19.99 8.13 12.44
CA LEU A 179 -19.44 9.32 13.09
C LEU A 179 -20.49 10.44 13.20
N GLY A 180 -21.25 10.68 12.12
CA GLY A 180 -22.35 11.65 12.12
C GLY A 180 -23.46 11.28 13.09
N VAL A 181 -23.89 10.01 13.12
CA VAL A 181 -24.93 9.52 14.06
C VAL A 181 -24.44 9.63 15.51
N ALA A 182 -23.19 9.25 15.78
CA ALA A 182 -22.56 9.36 17.09
C ALA A 182 -22.50 10.80 17.61
N THR A 183 -22.40 11.78 16.71
CA THR A 183 -22.39 13.22 17.02
C THR A 183 -23.77 13.76 17.39
N VAL A 184 -24.86 13.13 16.92
CA VAL A 184 -26.24 13.55 17.22
C VAL A 184 -26.79 12.90 18.50
N ASN A 185 -26.16 11.82 18.98
CA ASN A 185 -26.54 11.18 20.24
C ASN A 185 -26.44 12.17 21.43
N LYS A 186 -27.26 12.03 22.47
CA LYS A 186 -27.30 13.00 23.59
C LYS A 186 -26.37 12.68 24.77
N ASN A 187 -25.70 11.52 24.73
CA ASN A 187 -24.84 11.05 25.83
C ASN A 187 -23.38 11.55 25.67
N HIS A 188 -23.18 12.86 25.55
CA HIS A 188 -21.84 13.45 25.41
C HIS A 188 -21.34 14.03 26.73
N ALA A 189 -20.23 13.49 27.23
CA ALA A 189 -19.47 14.11 28.30
C ALA A 189 -18.45 15.09 27.71
N TRP A 190 -18.74 16.40 27.76
CA TRP A 190 -17.89 17.43 27.15
C TRP A 190 -16.92 18.04 28.16
N ASN A 191 -15.62 17.96 27.87
CA ASN A 191 -14.58 18.68 28.60
C ASN A 191 -13.74 19.52 27.62
N THR A 192 -13.94 20.83 27.66
CA THR A 192 -13.33 21.76 26.69
C THR A 192 -11.81 21.77 26.77
N TRP A 193 -11.26 21.70 27.99
CA TRP A 193 -9.81 21.75 28.20
C TRP A 193 -9.14 20.50 27.63
N PHE A 194 -9.73 19.33 27.88
CA PHE A 194 -9.21 18.06 27.38
C PHE A 194 -9.23 17.99 25.86
N VAL A 195 -10.30 18.45 25.21
CA VAL A 195 -10.42 18.48 23.73
C VAL A 195 -9.34 19.37 23.12
N ILE A 196 -9.21 20.61 23.60
CA ILE A 196 -8.23 21.57 23.08
C ILE A 196 -6.81 21.05 23.30
N CYS A 197 -6.50 20.56 24.50
CA CYS A 197 -5.19 19.99 24.80
C CYS A 197 -4.88 18.80 23.90
N THR A 198 -5.86 17.92 23.65
CA THR A 198 -5.67 16.76 22.76
C THR A 198 -5.36 17.19 21.33
N ILE A 199 -6.08 18.17 20.79
CA ILE A 199 -5.84 18.71 19.44
C ILE A 199 -4.43 19.31 19.34
N VAL A 200 -4.05 20.15 20.31
CA VAL A 200 -2.74 20.81 20.33
C VAL A 200 -1.61 19.79 20.47
N PHE A 201 -1.71 18.88 21.45
CA PHE A 201 -0.69 17.86 21.67
C PHE A 201 -0.58 16.90 20.48
N CYS A 202 -1.70 16.46 19.89
CA CYS A 202 -1.66 15.62 18.69
C CYS A 202 -0.90 16.31 17.55
N SER A 203 -1.16 17.61 17.30
CA SER A 203 -0.49 18.37 16.25
C SER A 203 1.02 18.55 16.53
N VAL A 204 1.39 18.87 17.78
CA VAL A 204 2.78 19.07 18.19
C VAL A 204 3.57 17.77 18.14
N TYR A 205 3.07 16.69 18.76
CA TYR A 205 3.75 15.39 18.78
C TYR A 205 3.84 14.77 17.38
N ARG A 206 2.84 14.99 16.52
CA ARG A 206 2.91 14.61 15.11
C ARG A 206 4.08 15.31 14.42
N THR A 207 4.19 16.62 14.58
CA THR A 207 5.26 17.42 13.96
C THR A 207 6.64 17.03 14.46
N LEU A 208 6.78 16.86 15.77
CA LEU A 208 8.02 16.39 16.38
C LEU A 208 8.39 14.97 15.93
N GLY A 209 7.41 14.06 15.91
CA GLY A 209 7.60 12.68 15.49
C GLY A 209 8.07 12.56 14.04
N VAL A 210 7.40 13.27 13.12
CA VAL A 210 7.81 13.28 11.70
C VAL A 210 9.19 13.91 11.53
N ILE A 211 9.49 15.04 12.18
CA ILE A 211 10.82 15.67 12.06
C ILE A 211 11.91 14.76 12.60
N LEU A 212 11.72 14.16 13.78
CA LEU A 212 12.70 13.29 14.41
C LEU A 212 12.92 11.99 13.61
N LEU A 213 11.84 11.28 13.28
CA LEU A 213 11.92 10.01 12.55
C LEU A 213 12.46 10.22 11.14
N THR A 214 12.04 11.29 10.45
CA THR A 214 12.58 11.60 9.13
C THR A 214 14.04 12.05 9.21
N ALA A 215 14.49 12.74 10.27
CA ALA A 215 15.90 13.07 10.44
C ALA A 215 16.77 11.81 10.57
N ILE A 216 16.32 10.83 11.36
CA ILE A 216 17.00 9.53 11.50
C ILE A 216 16.95 8.76 10.17
N ALA A 217 15.78 8.67 9.54
CA ALA A 217 15.61 7.96 8.27
C ALA A 217 16.41 8.59 7.12
N ASN A 218 16.60 9.91 7.12
CA ASN A 218 17.36 10.62 6.09
C ASN A 218 18.85 10.25 6.07
N HIS A 219 19.36 9.72 7.19
CA HIS A 219 20.73 9.21 7.27
C HIS A 219 20.89 7.88 6.50
N PHE A 220 19.84 7.07 6.44
CA PHE A 220 19.85 5.75 5.80
C PHE A 220 19.22 5.73 4.40
N ARG A 221 18.51 6.78 3.98
CA ARG A 221 17.80 6.84 2.70
C ARG A 221 18.65 7.48 1.59
N ILE A 222 18.59 6.84 0.41
CA ILE A 222 19.20 7.33 -0.84
C ILE A 222 18.43 8.56 -1.37
N HIS A 223 17.10 8.55 -1.27
CA HIS A 223 16.25 9.69 -1.63
C HIS A 223 15.83 10.42 -0.36
N GLN A 224 16.37 11.64 -0.21
CA GLN A 224 16.17 12.46 0.98
C GLN A 224 14.88 13.26 0.87
N LEU A 225 14.09 13.25 1.95
CA LEU A 225 12.87 14.05 2.03
C LEU A 225 13.23 15.51 2.33
N GLU A 226 12.76 16.41 1.47
CA GLU A 226 12.93 17.85 1.58
C GLU A 226 12.09 18.41 2.74
N LYS A 227 12.42 19.62 3.22
CA LYS A 227 11.72 20.26 4.34
C LYS A 227 10.22 20.45 4.04
N VAL A 228 9.89 20.72 2.78
CA VAL A 228 8.54 20.87 2.25
C VAL A 228 7.75 19.56 2.38
N GLU A 229 8.35 18.45 1.99
CA GLU A 229 7.74 17.11 2.05
C GLU A 229 7.52 16.67 3.50
N LYS A 230 8.47 16.96 4.40
CA LYS A 230 8.33 16.70 5.84
C LYS A 230 7.16 17.49 6.45
N PHE A 231 7.01 18.75 6.06
CA PHE A 231 5.91 19.59 6.53
C PHE A 231 4.56 19.06 6.02
N VAL A 232 4.48 18.71 4.73
CA VAL A 232 3.28 18.13 4.12
C VAL A 232 2.92 16.78 4.76
N MET A 233 3.90 15.92 5.05
CA MET A 233 3.70 14.64 5.74
C MET A 233 3.22 14.82 7.18
N SER A 234 3.76 15.81 7.90
CA SER A 234 3.32 16.17 9.24
C SER A 234 1.88 16.67 9.25
N TYR A 235 1.57 17.60 8.33
CA TYR A 235 0.24 18.21 8.23
C TYR A 235 -0.82 17.25 7.68
N GLY A 236 -0.41 16.28 6.85
CA GLY A 236 -1.29 15.29 6.24
C GLY A 236 -1.65 14.08 7.11
N GLY A 237 -1.17 14.03 8.36
CA GLY A 237 -1.50 12.97 9.31
C GLY A 237 -2.87 13.16 9.96
N LEU A 238 -3.94 13.04 9.18
CA LEU A 238 -5.31 13.23 9.67
C LEU A 238 -5.72 12.08 10.60
N ARG A 239 -6.57 12.34 11.59
CA ARG A 239 -7.23 11.28 12.36
C ARG A 239 -8.48 10.84 11.61
N GLY A 240 -8.81 9.56 11.63
CA GLY A 240 -9.96 9.07 10.87
C GLY A 240 -10.62 7.83 11.43
N ALA A 241 -11.03 6.96 10.51
CA ALA A 241 -12.03 5.91 10.73
C ALA A 241 -11.66 4.91 11.84
N VAL A 242 -10.37 4.51 11.89
CA VAL A 242 -9.89 3.50 12.84
C VAL A 242 -9.95 3.99 14.28
N ALA A 243 -9.56 5.24 14.55
CA ALA A 243 -9.63 5.83 15.88
C ALA A 243 -11.08 5.87 16.40
N PHE A 244 -12.03 6.20 15.52
CA PHE A 244 -13.45 6.20 15.85
C PHE A 244 -13.99 4.80 16.14
N ALA A 245 -13.62 3.81 15.32
CA ALA A 245 -14.06 2.42 15.51
C ALA A 245 -13.56 1.85 16.84
N LEU A 246 -12.28 2.06 17.19
CA LEU A 246 -11.71 1.58 18.45
C LEU A 246 -12.37 2.18 19.69
N VAL A 247 -12.73 3.47 19.64
CA VAL A 247 -13.42 4.13 20.76
C VAL A 247 -14.82 3.58 21.01
N LEU A 248 -15.50 3.11 19.96
CA LEU A 248 -16.80 2.46 20.09
C LEU A 248 -16.72 1.03 20.63
N LEU A 249 -15.56 0.38 20.50
CA LEU A 249 -15.34 -0.98 21.03
C LEU A 249 -15.07 -1.00 22.52
N ILE A 250 -14.63 0.12 23.11
CA ILE A 250 -14.39 0.21 24.56
C ILE A 250 -15.69 -0.04 25.32
N ASP A 251 -15.69 -1.05 26.20
CA ASP A 251 -16.83 -1.29 27.08
C ASP A 251 -16.92 -0.17 28.15
N PRO A 252 -18.05 0.57 28.22
CA PRO A 252 -18.24 1.61 29.22
C PRO A 252 -18.20 1.10 30.67
N LYS A 253 -18.29 -0.22 30.90
CA LYS A 253 -18.15 -0.82 32.23
C LYS A 253 -16.69 -0.97 32.68
N VAL A 254 -15.76 -1.09 31.74
CA VAL A 254 -14.32 -1.19 32.03
C VAL A 254 -13.73 0.21 32.16
N VAL A 255 -14.19 1.16 31.32
CA VAL A 255 -13.71 2.55 31.30
C VAL A 255 -14.89 3.51 31.45
N GLU A 256 -15.14 4.01 32.66
CA GLU A 256 -16.21 4.99 32.92
C GLU A 256 -16.04 6.30 32.12
N LEU A 257 -14.80 6.60 31.70
CA LEU A 257 -14.43 7.78 30.90
C LEU A 257 -14.69 7.63 29.39
N GLN A 258 -15.19 6.47 28.94
CA GLN A 258 -15.46 6.17 27.53
C GLN A 258 -16.30 7.24 26.81
N PRO A 259 -17.39 7.81 27.40
CA PRO A 259 -18.17 8.85 26.74
C PRO A 259 -17.39 10.14 26.50
N MET A 260 -16.40 10.44 27.35
CA MET A 260 -15.52 11.61 27.20
C MET A 260 -14.44 11.37 26.14
N PHE A 261 -13.92 10.15 26.04
CA PHE A 261 -13.01 9.78 24.94
C PHE A 261 -13.71 9.79 23.59
N MET A 262 -14.99 9.38 23.56
CA MET A 262 -15.84 9.46 22.37
C MET A 262 -16.04 10.89 21.89
N THR A 263 -16.51 11.79 22.74
CA THR A 263 -16.69 13.22 22.37
C THR A 263 -15.39 13.84 21.89
N THR A 264 -14.28 13.54 22.55
CA THR A 264 -12.97 14.08 22.21
C THR A 264 -12.46 13.56 20.87
N THR A 265 -12.59 12.26 20.62
CA THR A 265 -12.17 11.65 19.35
C THR A 265 -12.99 12.20 18.19
N ILE A 266 -14.30 12.37 18.37
CA ILE A 266 -15.17 13.01 17.38
C ILE A 266 -14.70 14.44 17.09
N ALA A 267 -14.45 15.24 18.12
CA ALA A 267 -13.98 16.62 17.95
C ALA A 267 -12.62 16.70 17.23
N VAL A 268 -11.68 15.80 17.57
CA VAL A 268 -10.38 15.71 16.91
C VAL A 268 -10.54 15.31 15.43
N ILE A 269 -11.36 14.30 15.13
CA ILE A 269 -11.60 13.88 13.74
C ILE A 269 -12.25 15.02 12.93
N TYR A 270 -13.23 15.74 13.49
CA TYR A 270 -13.81 16.91 12.82
C TYR A 270 -12.75 17.97 12.52
N PHE A 271 -11.90 18.28 13.51
CA PHE A 271 -10.82 19.24 13.31
C PHE A 271 -9.82 18.76 12.27
N THR A 272 -9.31 17.53 12.34
CA THR A 272 -8.30 17.07 11.39
C THR A 272 -8.89 16.85 10.00
N VAL A 273 -9.97 16.09 9.86
CA VAL A 273 -10.51 15.73 8.53
C VAL A 273 -11.07 16.96 7.80
N PHE A 274 -11.85 17.81 8.48
CA PHE A 274 -12.46 18.95 7.80
C PHE A 274 -11.49 20.13 7.71
N PHE A 275 -10.88 20.56 8.82
CA PHE A 275 -10.02 21.74 8.78
C PHE A 275 -8.68 21.45 8.10
N GLN A 276 -7.93 20.42 8.53
CA GLN A 276 -6.65 20.09 7.89
C GLN A 276 -6.85 19.45 6.51
N GLY A 277 -7.87 18.60 6.33
CA GLY A 277 -8.16 17.98 5.04
C GLY A 277 -8.61 18.97 3.94
N ILE A 278 -9.41 20.00 4.26
CA ILE A 278 -9.74 21.04 3.25
C ILE A 278 -8.51 21.91 2.95
N THR A 279 -7.68 22.16 3.96
CA THR A 279 -6.51 23.05 3.85
C THR A 279 -5.31 22.38 3.15
N ILE A 280 -5.25 21.04 3.05
CA ILE A 280 -4.13 20.34 2.40
C ILE A 280 -3.98 20.70 0.92
N LYS A 281 -5.09 20.82 0.18
CA LYS A 281 -5.08 21.11 -1.26
C LYS A 281 -4.49 22.48 -1.59
N PRO A 282 -4.92 23.61 -0.97
CA PRO A 282 -4.26 24.89 -1.17
C PRO A 282 -2.82 24.88 -0.64
N LEU A 283 -2.55 24.21 0.48
CA LEU A 283 -1.21 24.14 1.06
C LEU A 283 -0.20 23.49 0.10
N VAL A 284 -0.53 22.32 -0.47
CA VAL A 284 0.34 21.61 -1.42
C VAL A 284 0.59 22.44 -2.68
N LYS A 285 -0.42 23.16 -3.17
CA LYS A 285 -0.27 24.07 -4.32
C LYS A 285 0.65 25.26 -4.01
N ILE A 286 0.54 25.85 -2.82
CA ILE A 286 1.38 26.98 -2.40
C ILE A 286 2.83 26.54 -2.19
N LEU A 287 3.03 25.35 -1.61
CA LEU A 287 4.37 24.81 -1.33
C LEU A 287 5.08 24.26 -2.58
N ASN A 288 4.42 24.28 -3.74
CA ASN A 288 4.94 23.84 -5.04
C ASN A 288 5.67 22.49 -4.94
N VAL A 289 5.02 21.53 -4.26
CA VAL A 289 5.57 20.18 -4.08
C VAL A 289 5.86 19.59 -5.46
N LYS A 290 7.06 19.01 -5.62
CA LYS A 290 7.49 18.39 -6.88
C LYS A 290 6.40 17.42 -7.36
N THR A 291 5.79 17.78 -8.49
CA THR A 291 4.86 16.90 -9.19
C THR A 291 5.66 15.76 -9.80
N ALA A 292 5.15 14.53 -9.70
CA ALA A 292 5.74 13.41 -10.41
C ALA A 292 5.71 13.72 -11.92
N GLU A 293 6.87 14.01 -12.51
CA GLU A 293 6.96 14.07 -13.96
C GLU A 293 6.61 12.69 -14.50
N LYS A 294 5.47 12.56 -15.19
CA LYS A 294 5.09 11.36 -15.93
C LYS A 294 5.98 11.12 -17.15
N ARG A 295 7.29 11.32 -17.03
CA ARG A 295 8.25 10.92 -18.04
C ARG A 295 8.58 9.46 -17.82
N LYS A 296 7.96 8.57 -18.60
CA LYS A 296 8.45 7.19 -18.70
C LYS A 296 9.91 7.29 -19.18
N PRO A 297 10.90 6.75 -18.43
CA PRO A 297 12.29 6.90 -18.81
C PRO A 297 12.47 6.33 -20.21
N THR A 298 13.18 7.09 -21.03
CA THR A 298 13.42 6.72 -22.43
C THR A 298 14.18 5.39 -22.48
N MET A 299 14.09 4.65 -23.60
CA MET A 299 14.79 3.37 -23.69
C MET A 299 16.30 3.50 -23.47
N ASN A 300 16.91 4.60 -23.95
CA ASN A 300 18.33 4.87 -23.71
C ASN A 300 18.63 5.04 -22.22
N GLU A 301 17.81 5.81 -21.52
CA GLU A 301 17.92 6.04 -20.08
C GLU A 301 17.76 4.73 -19.29
N ARG A 302 16.74 3.91 -19.62
CA ARG A 302 16.56 2.58 -19.01
C ARG A 302 17.71 1.61 -19.27
N ILE A 303 18.27 1.63 -20.48
CA ILE A 303 19.40 0.77 -20.84
C ILE A 303 20.64 1.22 -20.05
N HIS A 304 20.91 2.52 -19.97
CA HIS A 304 22.05 3.05 -19.23
C HIS A 304 21.92 2.82 -17.72
N GLU A 305 20.76 3.09 -17.12
CA GLU A 305 20.51 2.79 -15.70
C GLU A 305 20.73 1.31 -15.39
N ARG A 306 20.21 0.40 -16.22
CA ARG A 306 20.41 -1.05 -15.99
C ARG A 306 21.84 -1.49 -16.20
N LEU A 307 22.52 -0.93 -17.20
CA LEU A 307 23.93 -1.19 -17.40
C LEU A 307 24.71 -0.76 -16.16
N MET A 308 24.44 0.45 -15.63
CA MET A 308 25.04 0.94 -14.39
C MET A 308 24.74 0.02 -13.21
N ASP A 309 23.48 -0.36 -12.98
CA ASP A 309 23.08 -1.30 -11.92
C ASP A 309 23.86 -2.63 -12.00
N HIS A 310 23.97 -3.23 -13.20
CA HIS A 310 24.69 -4.49 -13.38
C HIS A 310 26.21 -4.33 -13.23
N THR A 311 26.78 -3.22 -13.71
CA THR A 311 28.20 -2.93 -13.50
C THR A 311 28.51 -2.68 -12.03
N MET A 312 27.64 -1.98 -11.30
CA MET A 312 27.79 -1.75 -9.87
C MET A 312 27.70 -3.06 -9.09
N ALA A 313 26.75 -3.94 -9.42
CA ALA A 313 26.65 -5.27 -8.82
C ALA A 313 27.88 -6.14 -9.13
N ALA A 314 28.44 -6.06 -10.34
CA ALA A 314 29.68 -6.77 -10.69
C ALA A 314 30.89 -6.21 -9.95
N ILE A 315 30.98 -4.88 -9.80
CA ILE A 315 32.03 -4.22 -9.02
C ILE A 315 31.90 -4.60 -7.53
N GLU A 316 30.69 -4.62 -6.97
CA GLU A 316 30.43 -5.07 -5.59
C GLU A 316 30.88 -6.52 -5.37
N ASP A 317 30.61 -7.43 -6.32
CA ASP A 317 31.07 -8.84 -6.27
C ASP A 317 32.60 -8.95 -6.34
N ILE A 318 33.27 -8.13 -7.16
CA ILE A 318 34.73 -8.13 -7.30
C ILE A 318 35.41 -7.53 -6.06
N VAL A 319 34.83 -6.48 -5.50
CA VAL A 319 35.37 -5.74 -4.35
C VAL A 319 35.03 -6.45 -3.01
N GLY A 320 34.06 -7.38 -3.01
CA GLY A 320 33.64 -8.11 -1.81
C GLY A 320 32.87 -7.24 -0.80
N GLN A 321 32.49 -6.02 -1.17
CA GLN A 321 31.63 -5.15 -0.39
C GLN A 321 30.17 -5.43 -0.77
N HIS A 322 29.44 -6.10 0.12
CA HIS A 322 28.03 -6.41 -0.10
C HIS A 322 27.15 -5.15 0.10
N GLY A 323 26.73 -4.54 -1.02
CA GLY A 323 25.79 -3.42 -1.04
C GLY A 323 24.32 -3.85 -1.13
N ASN A 324 23.42 -2.86 -1.13
CA ASN A 324 21.97 -3.06 -1.28
C ASN A 324 21.59 -3.72 -2.62
N TYR A 325 22.41 -3.56 -3.66
CA TYR A 325 22.16 -4.14 -4.97
C TYR A 325 22.35 -5.66 -4.97
N HIS A 326 23.40 -6.15 -4.30
CA HIS A 326 23.64 -7.60 -4.12
C HIS A 326 22.49 -8.31 -3.39
N VAL A 327 21.96 -7.72 -2.31
CA VAL A 327 20.84 -8.30 -1.54
C VAL A 327 19.57 -8.38 -2.39
N ARG A 328 19.24 -7.30 -3.12
CA ARG A 328 18.10 -7.26 -4.04
C ARG A 328 18.19 -8.34 -5.11
N ASP A 329 19.38 -8.52 -5.68
CA ASP A 329 19.60 -9.46 -6.77
C ASP A 329 19.61 -10.91 -6.28
N ARG A 330 20.18 -11.18 -5.10
CA ARG A 330 20.12 -12.49 -4.44
C ARG A 330 18.69 -12.88 -4.07
N PHE A 331 17.91 -11.95 -3.53
CA PHE A 331 16.49 -12.21 -3.24
C PHE A 331 15.70 -12.48 -4.52
N LYS A 332 15.91 -11.71 -5.59
CA LYS A 332 15.29 -11.98 -6.90
C LYS A 332 15.67 -13.34 -7.48
N ARG A 333 16.95 -13.73 -7.38
CA ARG A 333 17.41 -15.05 -7.83
C ARG A 333 16.75 -16.16 -7.01
N PHE A 334 16.63 -15.99 -5.69
CA PHE A 334 15.95 -16.94 -4.81
C PHE A 334 14.44 -17.04 -5.12
N ASP A 335 13.75 -15.91 -5.21
CA ASP A 335 12.33 -15.82 -5.58
C ASP A 335 12.07 -16.49 -6.95
N ASN A 336 12.87 -16.15 -7.96
CA ASN A 336 12.74 -16.73 -9.29
C ASN A 336 13.07 -18.22 -9.34
N LYS A 337 13.99 -18.71 -8.50
CA LYS A 337 14.43 -20.10 -8.52
C LYS A 337 13.56 -21.04 -7.69
N PHE A 338 13.05 -20.60 -6.55
CA PHE A 338 12.34 -21.46 -5.60
C PHE A 338 10.86 -21.12 -5.43
N ILE A 339 10.50 -19.84 -5.43
CA ILE A 339 9.14 -19.40 -5.08
C ILE A 339 8.26 -19.37 -6.34
N ARG A 340 8.68 -18.63 -7.36
CA ARG A 340 7.92 -18.44 -8.60
C ARG A 340 7.59 -19.70 -9.40
N PRO A 341 8.45 -20.73 -9.55
CA PRO A 341 8.07 -21.92 -10.31
C PRO A 341 7.00 -22.76 -9.58
N TYR A 342 6.92 -22.66 -8.25
CA TYR A 342 5.86 -23.32 -7.48
C TYR A 342 4.56 -22.51 -7.45
N LEU A 343 4.62 -21.18 -7.54
CA LEU A 343 3.45 -20.31 -7.40
C LEU A 343 2.88 -19.80 -8.73
N ILE A 344 3.68 -19.69 -9.80
CA ILE A 344 3.26 -19.07 -11.07
C ILE A 344 2.93 -20.15 -12.10
N ARG A 345 1.74 -20.04 -12.69
CA ARG A 345 1.16 -21.02 -13.65
C ARG A 345 2.00 -21.19 -14.93
N ASN A 346 2.33 -20.08 -15.58
CA ASN A 346 3.18 -20.07 -16.77
C ASN A 346 4.51 -19.41 -16.40
N HIS A 347 5.52 -20.22 -16.09
CA HIS A 347 6.88 -19.74 -15.99
C HIS A 347 7.43 -19.47 -17.39
N GLN A 348 6.84 -18.50 -18.11
CA GLN A 348 7.59 -17.79 -19.12
C GLN A 348 8.65 -17.03 -18.33
N GLY A 349 9.82 -17.63 -18.14
CA GLY A 349 10.99 -16.91 -17.63
C GLY A 349 11.02 -15.61 -18.41
N GLN A 350 10.99 -14.47 -17.70
CA GLN A 350 10.78 -13.16 -18.31
C GLN A 350 11.51 -13.14 -19.65
N GLU A 351 10.78 -13.17 -20.76
CA GLU A 351 11.37 -12.74 -22.02
C GLU A 351 12.04 -11.42 -21.66
N PRO A 352 13.35 -11.24 -21.95
CA PRO A 352 14.09 -10.10 -21.42
C PRO A 352 13.23 -8.88 -21.67
N LYS A 353 12.88 -8.08 -20.65
CA LYS A 353 11.84 -7.02 -20.74
C LYS A 353 11.98 -6.11 -21.98
N ILE A 354 13.17 -6.08 -22.56
CA ILE A 354 13.51 -5.53 -23.88
C ILE A 354 12.63 -6.12 -25.00
N LEU A 355 12.49 -7.43 -25.11
CA LEU A 355 11.67 -8.16 -26.08
C LEU A 355 10.17 -7.88 -25.91
N GLU A 356 9.66 -7.86 -24.67
CA GLU A 356 8.27 -7.50 -24.39
C GLU A 356 7.99 -6.05 -24.78
N THR A 357 8.93 -5.14 -24.48
CA THR A 357 8.84 -3.73 -24.84
C THR A 357 8.94 -3.55 -26.36
N TYR A 358 9.81 -4.30 -27.04
CA TYR A 358 9.93 -4.33 -28.50
C TYR A 358 8.65 -4.84 -29.14
N SER A 359 8.05 -5.91 -28.61
CA SER A 359 6.76 -6.44 -29.07
C SER A 359 5.63 -5.42 -28.91
N LYS A 360 5.54 -4.76 -27.75
CA LYS A 360 4.56 -3.67 -27.52
C LYS A 360 4.77 -2.48 -28.47
N LEU A 361 6.02 -2.09 -28.75
CA LEU A 361 6.31 -1.03 -29.72
C LEU A 361 5.98 -1.47 -31.14
N ALA A 362 6.39 -2.67 -31.54
CA ALA A 362 6.06 -3.21 -32.86
C ALA A 362 4.54 -3.30 -33.07
N MET A 363 3.79 -3.66 -32.03
CA MET A 363 2.33 -3.71 -32.07
C MET A 363 1.70 -2.31 -32.11
N ARG A 364 2.28 -1.34 -31.40
CA ARG A 364 1.85 0.06 -31.42
C ARG A 364 2.15 0.73 -32.76
N ASP A 365 3.34 0.52 -33.31
CA ASP A 365 3.75 0.99 -34.63
C ASP A 365 2.91 0.33 -35.73
N ALA A 366 2.61 -0.97 -35.61
CA ALA A 366 1.69 -1.66 -36.52
C ALA A 366 0.27 -1.08 -36.44
N MET A 367 -0.24 -0.79 -35.23
CA MET A 367 -1.53 -0.11 -35.06
C MET A 367 -1.53 1.31 -35.62
N GLU A 368 -0.46 2.06 -35.43
CA GLU A 368 -0.34 3.43 -35.94
C GLU A 368 -0.19 3.46 -37.47
N TYR A 369 0.55 2.51 -38.03
CA TYR A 369 0.62 2.25 -39.46
C TYR A 369 -0.76 1.89 -40.03
N MET A 370 -1.49 0.98 -39.39
CA MET A 370 -2.86 0.65 -39.78
C MET A 370 -3.80 1.85 -39.69
N ARG A 371 -3.67 2.70 -38.66
CA ARG A 371 -4.48 3.90 -38.49
C ARG A 371 -4.18 4.96 -39.57
N ARG A 372 -2.92 5.09 -39.98
CA ARG A 372 -2.51 6.00 -41.07
C ARG A 372 -2.90 5.46 -42.46
N ASN A 373 -2.93 4.14 -42.65
CA ASN A 373 -3.30 3.48 -43.90
C ASN A 373 -4.73 2.90 -43.89
N ALA A 374 -5.61 3.41 -43.00
CA ALA A 374 -6.96 2.88 -42.82
C ALA A 374 -7.81 2.95 -44.11
N SER A 375 -7.54 3.91 -45.00
CA SER A 375 -8.18 4.03 -46.31
C SER A 375 -7.82 2.92 -47.30
N THR A 376 -6.67 2.25 -47.12
CA THR A 376 -6.22 1.13 -47.97
C THR A 376 -6.77 -0.21 -47.47
N ILE A 377 -7.17 -0.29 -46.20
CA ILE A 377 -7.68 -1.52 -45.56
C ILE A 377 -9.16 -1.77 -45.88
N GLY A 378 -9.90 -0.75 -46.34
CA GLY A 378 -11.29 -0.91 -46.81
C GLY A 378 -11.47 -1.90 -47.97
N ASN A 379 -10.39 -2.29 -48.64
CA ASN A 379 -10.37 -3.30 -49.72
C ASN A 379 -9.95 -4.71 -49.26
N ILE A 380 -9.63 -4.91 -47.97
CA ILE A 380 -9.24 -6.22 -47.44
C ILE A 380 -10.48 -6.90 -46.87
N SER A 381 -10.92 -7.96 -47.56
CA SER A 381 -12.02 -8.86 -47.18
C SER A 381 -12.05 -9.15 -45.67
N GLY A 382 -13.21 -8.96 -45.04
CA GLY A 382 -13.46 -8.96 -43.60
C GLY A 382 -13.35 -10.31 -42.87
N THR A 383 -12.36 -11.13 -43.19
CA THR A 383 -12.16 -12.48 -42.61
C THR A 383 -10.76 -12.75 -42.08
N GLU A 384 -9.78 -11.85 -42.25
CA GLU A 384 -8.45 -12.08 -41.69
C GLU A 384 -8.36 -11.66 -40.22
N SER A 385 -8.11 -12.63 -39.34
CA SER A 385 -7.81 -12.41 -37.92
C SER A 385 -6.62 -11.46 -37.77
N MET A 386 -6.65 -10.57 -36.77
CA MET A 386 -5.57 -9.64 -36.41
C MET A 386 -4.19 -10.32 -36.30
N SER A 387 -4.16 -11.60 -35.96
CA SER A 387 -2.95 -12.42 -35.91
C SER A 387 -2.32 -12.71 -37.28
N ALA A 388 -3.12 -12.86 -38.34
CA ALA A 388 -2.66 -13.09 -39.71
C ALA A 388 -2.05 -11.81 -40.32
N ILE A 389 -2.69 -10.67 -40.07
CA ILE A 389 -2.21 -9.34 -40.51
C ILE A 389 -0.89 -8.99 -39.80
N PHE A 390 -0.79 -9.27 -38.50
CA PHE A 390 0.46 -9.10 -37.74
C PHE A 390 1.59 -9.95 -38.34
N LYS A 391 1.31 -11.22 -38.66
CA LYS A 391 2.27 -12.13 -39.31
C LYS A 391 2.79 -11.57 -40.63
N ASN A 392 1.88 -11.04 -41.47
CA ASN A 392 2.21 -10.41 -42.75
C ASN A 392 3.06 -9.14 -42.60
N TYR A 393 2.77 -8.28 -41.61
CA TYR A 393 3.59 -7.10 -41.32
C TYR A 393 5.00 -7.48 -40.85
N THR A 394 5.12 -8.43 -39.92
CA THR A 394 6.44 -8.94 -39.50
C THR A 394 7.22 -9.58 -40.65
N ALA A 395 6.56 -10.36 -41.51
CA ALA A 395 7.19 -10.99 -42.67
C ALA A 395 7.66 -9.96 -43.72
N GLY A 396 6.87 -8.92 -43.97
CA GLY A 396 7.23 -7.84 -44.91
C GLY A 396 8.42 -7.01 -44.43
N ASN A 397 8.52 -6.73 -43.12
CA ASN A 397 9.61 -5.93 -42.56
C ASN A 397 10.92 -6.73 -42.39
N LEU A 398 10.82 -8.05 -42.14
CA LEU A 398 11.96 -8.98 -42.17
C LEU A 398 12.56 -9.10 -43.59
N ASN A 399 11.73 -9.23 -44.62
CA ASN A 399 12.21 -9.27 -46.02
C ASN A 399 12.75 -7.92 -46.50
N GLY A 400 12.13 -6.80 -46.11
CA GLY A 400 12.59 -5.46 -46.50
C GLY A 400 13.97 -5.10 -45.93
N ARG A 401 14.24 -5.44 -44.67
CA ARG A 401 15.56 -5.22 -44.04
C ARG A 401 16.64 -6.19 -44.52
N CYS A 402 16.28 -7.44 -44.85
CA CYS A 402 17.24 -8.39 -45.42
C CYS A 402 17.63 -8.00 -46.86
N ALA A 403 16.69 -7.47 -47.65
CA ALA A 403 16.96 -6.97 -49.01
C ALA A 403 17.76 -5.65 -49.02
N GLN A 404 17.53 -4.74 -48.07
CA GLN A 404 18.29 -3.48 -48.00
C GLN A 404 19.74 -3.65 -47.52
N ASN A 405 20.06 -4.69 -46.76
CA ASN A 405 21.43 -4.97 -46.32
C ASN A 405 22.28 -5.76 -47.35
N LEU A 406 21.70 -6.18 -48.48
CA LEU A 406 22.39 -6.88 -49.57
C LEU A 406 22.74 -5.97 -50.77
N ILE A 407 22.34 -4.69 -50.72
CA ILE A 407 22.63 -3.68 -51.77
C ILE A 407 23.66 -2.64 -51.27
N ALA A 408 24.16 -2.78 -50.05
CA ALA A 408 25.22 -1.94 -49.48
C ALA A 408 26.43 -2.80 -49.08
N TRP A 409 27.08 -3.38 -50.07
CA TRP A 409 28.49 -3.79 -50.04
C TRP A 409 29.14 -3.39 -51.36
#